data_AF-A9DDG2-F1
#
_entry.id   AF-A9DDG2-F1
#
_cell.length_a   1.000
_cell.length_b   1.000
_cell.length_c   1.000
_cell.angle_alpha   90.00
_cell.angle_beta   90.00
_cell.angle_gamma   90.00
#
_symmetry.space_group_name_H-M   'P 1'
#
loop_
_entity.id
_entity.type
_entity.pdbx_description
1 polymer ?
#
loop_
_entity_poly.entity_id
_entity_poly.type
_entity_poly.pdbx_seq_one_letter_code
_entity_poly.pdbx_strand_id
1 'polypeptide(L)'
;MFDLIRHKTASHRADLLSGLTVALALVPEAVAFAFVAGVDPMVGLYAAFIMGLITALIGGRPGMISGATGAMAVVMVALVADHGVAYLFAAVVLAGMIQVSFGLLNLGKFIRIVPYPVMIGSSTAS
;
A
#
# COMPACT_ATOMS: atom_id res chain seq x y z
N MET A 1 -8.95 21.20 -17.23
CA MET A 1 -8.43 21.68 -15.93
C MET A 1 -7.31 20.74 -15.52
N PHE A 2 -6.18 20.85 -16.23
CA PHE A 2 -4.95 20.15 -15.89
C PHE A 2 -4.30 20.98 -14.79
N ASP A 3 -4.54 20.61 -13.54
CA ASP A 3 -3.70 21.05 -12.43
C ASP A 3 -2.35 20.33 -12.57
N LEU A 4 -1.55 20.85 -13.49
CA LEU A 4 -0.10 20.74 -13.47
C LEU A 4 0.34 21.38 -12.17
N ILE A 5 0.43 20.55 -11.12
CA ILE A 5 1.06 20.87 -9.85
C ILE A 5 2.43 21.44 -10.18
N ARG A 6 2.46 22.76 -10.13
CA ARG A 6 3.60 23.62 -10.32
C ARG A 6 4.48 23.45 -9.09
N HIS A 7 5.36 22.46 -9.10
CA HIS A 7 6.56 22.50 -8.26
C HIS A 7 7.75 22.82 -9.16
N LYS A 8 7.99 24.13 -9.32
CA LYS A 8 9.02 24.74 -10.18
C LYS A 8 10.42 24.67 -9.55
N THR A 9 10.70 23.61 -8.81
CA THR A 9 12.03 23.20 -8.36
C THR A 9 12.01 21.68 -8.20
N ALA A 10 12.03 20.96 -9.33
CA ALA A 10 12.38 19.54 -9.35
C ALA A 10 13.83 19.42 -8.90
N SER A 11 14.06 19.45 -7.59
CA SER A 11 15.37 19.15 -7.05
C SER A 11 15.50 17.63 -7.13
N HIS A 12 16.15 17.14 -8.19
CA HIS A 12 16.47 15.72 -8.32
C HIS A 12 17.14 15.16 -7.05
N ARG A 13 17.86 16.02 -6.32
CA ARG A 13 18.38 15.73 -4.98
C ARG A 13 17.29 15.45 -3.95
N ALA A 14 16.25 16.27 -3.87
CA ALA A 14 15.17 16.10 -2.91
C ALA A 14 14.36 14.82 -3.17
N ASP A 15 14.03 14.52 -4.43
CA ASP A 15 13.30 13.30 -4.78
C ASP A 15 14.14 12.04 -4.51
N LEU A 16 15.44 12.10 -4.79
CA LEU A 16 16.36 10.98 -4.56
C LEU A 16 16.64 10.76 -3.07
N LEU A 17 16.80 11.85 -2.29
CA LEU A 17 16.92 11.76 -0.83
C LEU A 17 15.62 11.27 -0.19
N SER A 18 14.45 11.77 -0.63
CA SER A 18 13.15 11.33 -0.14
C SER A 18 12.91 9.85 -0.44
N GLY A 19 13.13 9.40 -1.68
CA GLY A 19 13.02 8.00 -2.06
C GLY A 19 13.96 7.09 -1.27
N LEU A 20 15.21 7.52 -1.04
CA LEU A 20 16.17 6.77 -0.23
C LEU A 20 15.73 6.64 1.22
N THR A 21 15.30 7.73 1.85
CA THR A 21 14.82 7.70 3.26
C THR A 21 13.62 6.77 3.43
N VAL A 22 12.71 6.80 2.46
CA VAL A 22 11.52 5.97 2.43
C VAL A 22 11.88 4.50 2.23
N ALA A 23 12.77 4.19 1.28
CA ALA A 23 13.22 2.81 1.06
C ALA A 23 13.85 2.22 2.32
N LEU A 24 14.69 2.99 3.02
CA LEU A 24 15.30 2.56 4.28
C LEU A 24 14.28 2.37 5.41
N ALA A 25 13.22 3.18 5.45
CA ALA A 25 12.14 3.04 6.43
C ALA A 25 11.23 1.82 6.14
N LEU A 26 10.96 1.51 4.87
CA LEU A 26 10.05 0.43 4.49
C LEU A 26 10.61 -0.97 4.73
N VAL A 27 11.93 -1.17 4.64
CA VAL A 27 12.55 -2.50 4.83
C VAL A 27 12.20 -3.10 6.20
N PRO A 28 12.47 -2.44 7.35
CA PRO A 28 12.11 -2.99 8.65
C PRO A 28 10.59 -3.09 8.85
N GLU A 29 9.80 -2.17 8.28
CA GLU A 29 8.33 -2.17 8.37
C GLU A 29 7.71 -3.39 7.67
N ALA A 30 8.12 -3.66 6.43
CA ALA A 30 7.64 -4.81 5.66
C ALA A 30 8.01 -6.15 6.32
N VAL A 31 9.22 -6.23 6.89
CA VAL A 31 9.69 -7.40 7.62
C VAL A 31 8.88 -7.60 8.91
N ALA A 32 8.64 -6.54 9.68
CA ALA A 32 7.83 -6.61 10.89
C ALA A 32 6.39 -7.08 10.61
N PHE A 33 5.75 -6.55 9.57
CA PHE A 33 4.39 -6.96 9.21
C PHE A 33 4.31 -8.40 8.70
N ALA A 34 5.32 -8.87 7.95
CA ALA A 34 5.39 -10.27 7.54
C ALA A 34 5.51 -11.21 8.76
N PHE A 35 6.34 -10.86 9.75
CA PHE A 35 6.45 -11.62 10.99
C PHE A 35 5.13 -11.67 11.77
N VAL A 36 4.45 -10.53 11.90
CA VAL A 36 3.14 -10.47 12.57
C VAL A 36 2.13 -11.34 11.85
N ALA A 37 2.10 -11.31 10.52
CA ALA A 37 1.19 -12.13 9.69
C ALA A 37 1.56 -13.62 9.62
N GLY A 38 2.67 -14.06 10.24
CA GLY A 38 3.11 -15.46 10.21
C GLY A 38 3.57 -15.94 8.82
N VAL A 39 4.02 -15.01 7.97
CA VAL A 39 4.50 -15.30 6.60
C VAL A 39 6.02 -15.07 6.54
N ASP A 40 6.70 -15.75 5.62
CA ASP A 40 8.14 -15.55 5.43
C ASP A 40 8.47 -14.07 5.12
N PRO A 41 9.44 -13.45 5.82
CA PRO A 41 9.77 -12.03 5.66
C PRO A 41 10.23 -11.66 4.24
N MET A 42 10.76 -12.62 3.47
CA MET A 42 11.09 -12.40 2.07
C MET A 42 9.86 -12.07 1.23
N VAL A 43 8.70 -12.66 1.54
CA VAL A 43 7.44 -12.37 0.83
C VAL A 43 7.02 -10.92 1.05
N GLY A 44 7.14 -10.43 2.28
CA GLY A 44 6.85 -9.03 2.62
C GLY A 44 7.77 -8.06 1.89
N LEU A 45 9.07 -8.36 1.82
CA LEU A 45 10.05 -7.54 1.13
C LEU A 45 9.82 -7.53 -0.39
N TYR A 46 9.54 -8.68 -1.00
CA TYR A 46 9.18 -8.76 -2.42
C TYR A 46 7.91 -7.99 -2.72
N ALA A 47 6.89 -8.09 -1.87
CA ALA A 47 5.65 -7.34 -2.03
C ALA A 47 5.87 -5.82 -1.98
N ALA A 48 6.63 -5.32 -0.99
CA ALA A 48 6.95 -3.90 -0.87
C ALA A 48 7.75 -3.38 -2.06
N PHE A 49 8.74 -4.14 -2.54
CA PHE A 49 9.55 -3.77 -3.70
C PHE A 49 8.73 -3.71 -5.00
N ILE A 50 7.95 -4.76 -5.28
CA ILE A 50 7.13 -4.85 -6.50
C ILE A 50 6.04 -3.76 -6.48
N MET A 51 5.37 -3.54 -5.35
CA MET A 51 4.37 -2.47 -5.22
C MET A 51 4.98 -1.08 -5.40
N GLY A 52 6.14 -0.81 -4.79
CA GLY A 52 6.86 0.45 -4.97
C GLY A 52 7.20 0.71 -6.44
N LEU A 53 7.68 -0.31 -7.15
CA LEU A 53 8.03 -0.21 -8.58
C LEU A 53 6.80 -0.01 -9.48
N ILE A 54 5.74 -0.78 -9.27
CA ILE A 54 4.50 -0.67 -10.06
C ILE A 54 3.86 0.71 -9.84
N THR A 55 3.79 1.17 -8.60
CA THR A 55 3.17 2.48 -8.27
C THR A 55 4.04 3.66 -8.70
N ALA A 56 5.37 3.53 -8.74
CA ALA A 56 6.24 4.55 -9.31
C ALA A 56 6.01 4.72 -10.83
N LEU A 57 5.70 3.63 -11.55
CA LEU A 57 5.49 3.65 -13.00
C LEU A 57 4.05 4.01 -13.41
N ILE A 58 3.05 3.48 -12.71
CA ILE A 58 1.62 3.55 -13.09
C ILE A 58 0.79 4.39 -12.10
N GLY A 59 1.38 4.89 -11.02
CA GLY A 59 0.67 5.62 -9.97
C GLY A 59 0.09 6.96 -10.44
N GLY A 60 -1.17 7.22 -10.08
CA GLY A 60 -1.89 8.43 -10.49
C GLY A 60 -1.56 9.70 -9.69
N ARG A 61 -0.75 9.61 -8.62
CA ARG A 61 -0.41 10.76 -7.76
C ARG A 61 1.07 10.77 -7.40
N PRO A 62 1.86 11.68 -8.01
CA PRO A 62 3.28 11.83 -7.72
C PRO A 62 3.53 12.10 -6.22
N GLY A 63 4.54 11.42 -5.66
CA GLY A 63 4.94 11.59 -4.25
C GLY A 63 4.18 10.74 -3.24
N MET A 64 3.21 9.91 -3.66
CA MET A 64 2.60 8.92 -2.76
C MET A 64 3.38 7.61 -2.78
N ILE A 65 3.72 7.11 -1.60
CA ILE A 65 4.39 5.83 -1.40
C ILE A 65 3.31 4.77 -1.20
N SER A 66 3.41 3.66 -1.94
CA SER A 66 2.51 2.52 -1.80
C SER A 66 3.29 1.32 -1.29
N GLY A 67 2.80 0.70 -0.22
CA GLY A 67 3.46 -0.41 0.45
C GLY A 67 2.53 -1.15 1.40
N ALA A 68 3.11 -2.03 2.22
CA ALA A 68 2.38 -2.74 3.27
C ALA A 68 1.96 -1.76 4.37
N THR A 69 0.69 -1.80 4.78
CA THR A 69 0.15 -0.97 5.87
C THR A 69 -0.27 -1.84 7.04
N GLY A 70 -0.20 -1.31 8.27
CA GLY A 70 -0.60 -2.04 9.48
C GLY A 70 -2.05 -2.56 9.42
N ALA A 71 -2.97 -1.78 8.87
CA ALA A 71 -4.36 -2.18 8.67
C ALA A 71 -4.49 -3.44 7.78
N MET A 72 -3.66 -3.58 6.75
CA MET A 72 -3.64 -4.78 5.92
C MET A 72 -3.00 -5.97 6.65
N ALA A 73 -1.95 -5.72 7.45
CA ALA A 73 -1.28 -6.77 8.22
C ALA A 73 -2.24 -7.46 9.20
N VAL A 74 -3.06 -6.70 9.93
CA VAL A 74 -4.05 -7.27 10.88
C VAL A 74 -5.05 -8.20 10.19
N VAL A 75 -5.55 -7.80 9.00
CA VAL A 75 -6.47 -8.63 8.21
C VAL A 75 -5.78 -9.89 7.68
N MET A 76 -4.52 -9.77 7.24
CA MET A 76 -3.72 -10.91 6.79
C MET A 76 -3.47 -11.92 7.91
N VAL A 77 -3.18 -11.45 9.14
CA VAL A 77 -2.99 -12.32 10.32
C VAL A 77 -4.22 -13.17 10.55
N ALA A 78 -5.40 -12.55 10.59
CA ALA A 78 -6.67 -13.26 10.80
C ALA A 78 -6.94 -14.29 9.69
N LEU A 79 -6.67 -13.92 8.42
CA LEU A 79 -6.88 -14.82 7.30
C LEU A 79 -5.92 -16.02 7.31
N VAL A 80 -4.64 -15.79 7.62
CA VAL A 80 -3.62 -16.86 7.70
C VAL A 80 -3.91 -17.79 8.86
N ALA A 81 -4.38 -17.28 10.00
CA ALA A 81 -4.75 -18.09 11.15
C ALA A 81 -5.88 -19.08 10.82
N ASP A 82 -6.89 -18.66 10.06
CA ASP A 82 -8.06 -19.49 9.76
C ASP A 82 -7.88 -20.42 8.54
N HIS A 83 -7.18 -19.96 7.49
CA HIS A 83 -7.15 -20.66 6.19
C HIS A 83 -5.73 -20.96 5.68
N GLY A 84 -4.69 -20.48 6.36
CA GLY A 84 -3.30 -20.67 5.98
C GLY A 84 -2.80 -19.75 4.86
N VAL A 85 -1.49 -19.84 4.57
CA VAL A 85 -0.76 -18.90 3.71
C VAL A 85 -1.17 -18.98 2.23
N ALA A 86 -1.63 -20.14 1.74
CA ALA A 86 -2.07 -20.29 0.35
C ALA A 86 -3.27 -19.40 0.00
N TYR A 87 -4.19 -19.21 0.96
CA TYR A 87 -5.36 -18.35 0.79
C TYR A 87 -5.00 -16.87 0.81
N LEU A 88 -3.89 -16.48 1.46
CA LEU A 88 -3.40 -15.11 1.42
C LEU A 88 -3.05 -14.70 -0.03
N PHE A 89 -2.35 -15.55 -0.78
CA PHE A 89 -2.04 -15.27 -2.18
C PHE A 89 -3.31 -15.12 -3.04
N ALA A 90 -4.28 -16.02 -2.86
CA ALA A 90 -5.56 -15.93 -3.55
C ALA A 90 -6.31 -14.63 -3.22
N ALA A 91 -6.33 -14.24 -1.94
CA ALA A 91 -6.95 -13.00 -1.48
C ALA A 91 -6.27 -11.75 -2.05
N VAL A 92 -4.93 -11.74 -2.13
CA VAL A 92 -4.17 -10.62 -2.73
C VAL A 92 -4.49 -10.47 -4.22
N VAL A 93 -4.53 -11.57 -4.97
CA VAL A 93 -4.91 -11.56 -6.40
C VAL A 93 -6.35 -11.05 -6.56
N LEU A 94 -7.28 -11.55 -5.75
CA LEU A 94 -8.67 -11.12 -5.77
C LEU A 94 -8.80 -9.63 -5.42
N ALA A 95 -8.11 -9.16 -4.39
CA ALA A 95 -8.09 -7.76 -4.01
C ALA A 95 -7.55 -6.87 -5.13
N GLY A 96 -6.48 -7.29 -5.82
CA GLY A 96 -5.94 -6.59 -6.98
C GLY A 96 -6.94 -6.52 -8.15
N MET A 97 -7.63 -7.62 -8.47
CA MET A 97 -8.68 -7.63 -9.50
C MET A 97 -9.83 -6.68 -9.16
N ILE A 98 -10.25 -6.66 -7.89
CA ILE A 98 -11.27 -5.74 -7.40
C ILE A 98 -10.77 -4.29 -7.54
N GLN A 99 -9.55 -3.99 -7.08
CA GLN A 99 -8.96 -2.64 -7.18
C GLN A 99 -8.90 -2.14 -8.64
N VAL A 100 -8.48 -2.98 -9.57
CA VAL A 100 -8.45 -2.65 -11.01
C VAL A 100 -9.85 -2.39 -11.54
N SER A 101 -10.83 -3.21 -11.16
CA SER A 101 -12.24 -3.03 -11.55
C SER A 101 -12.81 -1.71 -11.04
N PHE A 102 -12.54 -1.37 -9.77
CA PHE A 102 -12.95 -0.09 -9.18
C PHE A 102 -12.26 1.12 -9.85
N GLY A 103 -11.00 0.96 -10.27
CA GLY A 103 -10.27 1.95 -11.06
C GLY A 103 -10.90 2.21 -12.43
N LEU A 104 -11.25 1.13 -13.16
CA LEU A 104 -11.89 1.23 -14.48
C LEU A 104 -13.30 1.84 -14.41
N LEU A 105 -14.06 1.50 -13.37
CA LEU A 105 -15.41 2.04 -13.14
C LEU A 105 -15.41 3.45 -12.53
N ASN A 106 -14.25 4.06 -12.29
CA ASN A 106 -14.10 5.38 -11.66
C ASN A 106 -14.83 5.50 -10.29
N LEU A 107 -14.94 4.38 -9.57
CA LEU A 107 -15.63 4.30 -8.27
C LEU A 107 -14.84 4.97 -7.13
N GLY A 108 -13.63 5.45 -7.39
CA GLY A 108 -12.81 6.16 -6.40
C GLY A 108 -13.48 7.41 -5.79
N LYS A 109 -14.47 8.01 -6.47
CA LYS A 109 -15.23 9.14 -5.94
C LYS A 109 -16.13 8.77 -4.75
N PHE A 110 -16.57 7.51 -4.65
CA PHE A 110 -17.45 7.03 -3.58
C PHE A 110 -16.74 6.86 -2.24
N ILE A 111 -15.41 6.72 -2.23
CA ILE A 111 -14.61 6.69 -1.00
C ILE A 111 -14.80 7.97 -0.16
N ARG A 112 -15.14 9.09 -0.79
CA ARG A 112 -15.41 10.37 -0.10
C ARG A 112 -16.68 10.37 0.76
N ILE A 113 -17.52 9.35 0.64
CA ILE A 113 -18.77 9.22 1.40
C ILE A 113 -18.52 8.59 2.78
N VAL A 114 -17.35 7.99 3.00
CA VAL A 114 -17.00 7.34 4.27
C VAL A 114 -16.84 8.40 5.38
N PRO A 115 -17.59 8.30 6.50
CA PRO A 115 -17.50 9.27 7.59
C PRO A 115 -16.11 9.29 8.24
N TYR A 116 -15.63 10.49 8.59
CA TYR A 116 -14.36 10.69 9.29
C TYR A 116 -14.20 9.88 10.61
N PRO A 117 -15.25 9.71 11.43
CA PRO A 117 -15.17 8.86 12.63
C PRO A 117 -14.82 7.40 12.35
N VAL A 118 -15.27 6.85 11.21
CA VAL A 118 -14.99 5.45 10.82
C VAL A 118 -13.53 5.29 10.39
N MET A 119 -12.99 6.28 9.67
CA MET A 119 -11.60 6.27 9.25
C MET A 119 -10.64 6.32 10.44
N ILE A 120 -10.90 7.19 11.44
CA ILE A 120 -10.10 7.22 12.68
C ILE A 120 -10.29 5.94 13.49
N GLY A 121 -11.53 5.46 13.62
CA GLY A 121 -11.82 4.23 14.34
C GLY A 121 -11.05 3.03 13.79
N SER A 122 -10.94 2.92 12.46
CA SER A 122 -10.13 1.88 11.82
C SER A 122 -8.64 2.02 12.16
N SER A 123 -8.09 3.23 12.18
CA SER A 123 -6.66 3.45 12.47
C SER A 123 -6.29 3.22 13.93
N THR A 124 -7.22 3.42 14.87
CA THR A 124 -7.00 3.15 16.30
C THR A 124 -7.20 1.67 16.64
N ALA A 125 -7.92 0.92 15.82
CA ALA A 125 -8.22 -0.50 16.04
C ALA A 125 -7.17 -1.46 15.47
N SER A 126 -6.31 -0.99 14.56
CA SER A 126 -5.17 -1.72 13.96
C SER A 126 -3.87 -1.42 14.68
#